data_AF-A0A9D6H880-F1
#
_entry.id   AF-A0A9D6H880-F1
#
_cell.length_a   1.000
_cell.length_b   1.000
_cell.length_c   1.000
_cell.angle_alpha   90.00
_cell.angle_beta   90.00
_cell.angle_gamma   90.00
#
_symmetry.space_group_name_H-M   'P 1'
#
loop_
_entity.id
_entity.type
_entity.pdbx_description
1 polymer ?
#
loop_
_entity_poly.entity_id
_entity_poly.type
_entity_poly.pdbx_seq_one_letter_code
_entity_poly.pdbx_strand_id
1 'polypeptide(L)'
;MSTAPRATPTPTGRVRTIRSRSCRATAPTVSPTAAPRRRRKRSKRPWPATSLDPKRLADGLLESPAALRVLFEEAVPFRHLTFEQFFEPALLERLIADFPAFEQGSSRNEMGAAGGKSHRTDVAAISPAYAEIDALMRSSELLGLLSAATGIPDLLYDPDYVGGGTHENLSGQDLDPHIDFNFHPTRGWHRRLNLIVFLNREWEESWGGVLELHSDPRVPERDRVARVLPRANRAVLFETTEGSWHGFRAVRAPAGVSRRSLAVYFYTHERPREETAPSHSTVYRQRGLPERLTPGHTLTADDLAEVQALLARRDAQIEFLYDREKRMQSDFDAARLAVESSLSFRLGRVLTGPLRALRGLLEPRR
;
A
#
# COMPACT_ATOMS: atom_id res chain seq x y z
N MET A 1 43.90 33.39 29.99
CA MET A 1 42.97 34.49 30.33
C MET A 1 41.60 34.07 29.80
N SER A 2 40.80 33.31 30.55
CA SER A 2 39.85 33.78 31.57
C SER A 2 38.89 34.84 31.03
N THR A 3 37.65 34.44 30.71
CA THR A 3 36.46 34.81 31.50
C THR A 3 35.22 34.00 31.07
N ALA A 4 34.37 33.75 32.06
CA ALA A 4 33.22 32.85 32.11
C ALA A 4 31.94 33.43 31.44
N PRO A 5 30.83 32.65 31.34
CA PRO A 5 29.68 32.95 30.49
C PRO A 5 28.61 33.80 31.20
N ARG A 6 27.77 34.51 30.44
CA ARG A 6 26.64 35.30 30.95
C ARG A 6 25.27 34.74 30.52
N ALA A 7 24.39 34.75 31.52
CA ALA A 7 23.05 34.19 31.62
C ALA A 7 22.02 34.49 30.52
N THR A 8 21.09 33.53 30.40
CA THR A 8 19.78 33.53 29.75
C THR A 8 18.82 34.63 30.22
N PRO A 9 17.87 35.08 29.37
CA PRO A 9 16.59 35.61 29.82
C PRO A 9 15.42 34.65 29.53
N THR A 10 14.62 34.47 30.57
CA THR A 10 13.34 33.76 30.67
C THR A 10 12.24 34.41 29.81
N PRO A 11 11.40 33.67 29.08
CA PRO A 11 10.12 34.18 28.62
C PRO A 11 9.02 33.91 29.65
N THR A 12 8.49 34.98 30.22
CA THR A 12 7.33 35.01 31.12
C THR A 12 6.07 34.52 30.41
N GLY A 13 5.49 33.42 30.90
CA GLY A 13 4.19 32.92 30.49
C GLY A 13 3.04 33.82 30.98
N ARG A 14 2.22 34.32 30.05
CA ARG A 14 0.91 34.88 30.36
C ARG A 14 -0.12 33.77 30.35
N VAL A 15 -0.55 33.37 31.55
CA VAL A 15 -1.73 32.53 31.80
C VAL A 15 -2.98 33.30 31.38
N ARG A 16 -3.68 32.81 30.34
CA ARG A 16 -5.04 33.25 30.02
C ARG A 16 -6.04 32.37 30.77
N THR A 17 -6.68 32.95 31.78
CA THR A 17 -7.81 32.41 32.51
C THR A 17 -9.04 32.34 31.59
N ILE A 18 -9.48 31.13 31.25
CA ILE A 18 -10.78 30.90 30.61
C ILE A 18 -11.81 30.66 31.71
N ARG A 19 -12.79 31.56 31.76
CA ARG A 19 -13.94 31.52 32.67
C ARG A 19 -14.80 30.28 32.39
N SER A 20 -15.03 29.49 33.44
CA SER A 20 -16.02 28.41 33.49
C SER A 20 -17.43 28.95 33.29
N ARG A 21 -18.12 28.54 32.22
CA ARG A 21 -19.57 28.69 32.09
C ARG A 21 -20.23 27.42 32.62
N SER A 22 -21.02 27.56 33.68
CA SER A 22 -21.88 26.51 34.22
C SER A 22 -23.04 26.24 33.25
N CYS A 23 -23.09 25.03 32.69
CA CYS A 23 -24.28 24.53 32.02
C CYS A 23 -25.18 23.84 33.06
N ARG A 24 -26.35 24.43 33.31
CA ARG A 24 -27.46 23.84 34.06
C ARG A 24 -28.00 22.64 33.27
N ALA A 25 -28.05 21.48 33.90
CA ALA A 25 -28.76 20.32 33.41
C ALA A 25 -30.27 20.51 33.60
N THR A 26 -31.04 20.44 32.52
CA THR A 26 -32.49 20.24 32.54
C THR A 26 -32.79 18.89 31.91
N ALA A 27 -33.41 18.00 32.69
CA ALA A 27 -33.81 16.66 32.30
C ALA A 27 -34.89 16.69 31.20
N PRO A 28 -34.88 15.75 30.23
CA PRO A 28 -35.98 15.56 29.32
C PRO A 28 -37.03 14.60 29.89
N THR A 29 -38.27 15.06 29.82
CA THR A 29 -39.53 14.37 30.12
C THR A 29 -39.72 13.16 29.21
N VAL A 30 -40.09 12.02 29.79
CA VAL A 30 -40.47 10.80 29.06
C VAL A 30 -41.98 10.83 28.80
N SER A 31 -42.40 10.71 27.54
CA SER A 31 -43.76 10.33 27.16
C SER A 31 -43.70 9.17 26.17
N PRO A 32 -44.46 8.07 26.38
CA PRO A 32 -44.43 6.91 25.51
C PRO A 32 -45.56 6.99 24.48
N THR A 33 -45.25 6.81 23.20
CA THR A 33 -46.01 6.04 22.20
C THR A 33 -45.48 6.35 20.80
N ALA A 34 -44.79 5.39 20.19
CA ALA A 34 -44.47 5.44 18.76
C ALA A 34 -44.84 4.11 18.12
N ALA A 35 -45.86 4.16 17.25
CA ALA A 35 -46.31 3.10 16.36
C ALA A 35 -45.19 2.66 15.39
N PRO A 36 -45.23 1.43 14.84
CA PRO A 36 -44.13 0.87 14.07
C PRO A 36 -43.94 1.60 12.72
N ARG A 37 -42.77 2.22 12.54
CA ARG A 37 -42.36 2.82 11.27
C ARG A 37 -42.10 1.72 10.23
N ARG A 38 -42.92 1.71 9.19
CA ARG A 38 -42.73 0.93 7.95
C ARG A 38 -41.31 1.11 7.41
N ARG A 39 -40.62 -0.01 7.14
CA ARG A 39 -39.35 -0.05 6.41
C ARG A 39 -39.52 0.63 5.04
N ARG A 40 -38.96 1.83 4.88
CA ARG A 40 -38.79 2.45 3.56
C ARG A 40 -37.78 1.61 2.77
N LYS A 41 -38.23 1.01 1.67
CA LYS A 41 -37.36 0.41 0.65
C LYS A 41 -36.35 1.48 0.21
N ARG A 42 -35.05 1.20 0.35
CA ARG A 42 -33.97 2.05 -0.20
C ARG A 42 -34.19 2.12 -1.71
N SER A 43 -34.49 3.32 -2.19
CA SER A 43 -34.47 3.65 -3.61
C SER A 43 -33.04 3.46 -4.13
N LYS A 44 -32.87 2.52 -5.08
CA LYS A 44 -31.66 2.41 -5.90
C LYS A 44 -31.63 3.64 -6.80
N ARG A 45 -30.95 4.72 -6.39
CA ARG A 45 -30.56 5.77 -7.34
C ARG A 45 -29.54 5.15 -8.30
N PRO A 46 -29.77 5.17 -9.63
CA PRO A 46 -28.70 4.82 -10.57
C PRO A 46 -27.58 5.85 -10.38
N TRP A 47 -26.36 5.36 -10.22
CA TRP A 47 -25.17 6.20 -10.18
C TRP A 47 -25.01 6.86 -11.56
N PRO A 48 -24.49 8.10 -11.65
CA PRO A 48 -24.32 8.75 -12.94
C PRO A 48 -23.35 7.92 -13.79
N ALA A 49 -23.88 7.31 -14.85
CA ALA A 49 -23.11 6.64 -15.89
C ALA A 49 -22.22 7.69 -16.54
N THR A 50 -20.95 7.74 -16.12
CA THR A 50 -19.94 8.49 -16.83
C THR A 50 -19.33 7.48 -17.78
N SER A 51 -19.94 7.35 -18.96
CA SER A 51 -19.44 6.47 -20.01
C SER A 51 -17.94 6.66 -20.11
N LEU A 52 -17.17 5.56 -20.06
CA LEU A 52 -15.77 5.60 -20.47
C LEU A 52 -15.75 6.33 -21.80
N ASP A 53 -15.03 7.45 -21.88
CA ASP A 53 -14.70 7.97 -23.20
C ASP A 53 -13.56 7.06 -23.69
N PRO A 54 -13.80 6.16 -24.65
CA PRO A 54 -12.72 5.35 -25.21
C PRO A 54 -11.57 6.22 -25.70
N LYS A 55 -11.79 7.51 -26.00
CA LYS A 55 -10.74 8.50 -26.32
C LYS A 55 -9.81 8.88 -25.17
N ARG A 56 -9.90 8.25 -23.99
CA ARG A 56 -8.96 8.46 -22.88
C ARG A 56 -7.98 7.31 -22.68
N LEU A 57 -8.33 6.13 -23.17
CA LEU A 57 -7.47 4.94 -23.16
C LEU A 57 -7.02 4.68 -24.60
N ALA A 58 -5.79 4.23 -24.81
CA ALA A 58 -5.35 3.99 -26.18
C ALA A 58 -6.13 2.82 -26.81
N ASP A 59 -6.27 2.84 -28.14
CA ASP A 59 -6.97 1.82 -28.92
C ASP A 59 -6.49 0.37 -28.64
N GLY A 60 -5.26 0.19 -28.14
CA GLY A 60 -4.73 -1.12 -27.75
C GLY A 60 -5.42 -1.77 -26.53
N LEU A 61 -6.15 -0.99 -25.71
CA LEU A 61 -6.99 -1.52 -24.64
C LEU A 61 -8.34 -2.07 -25.15
N LEU A 62 -8.61 -1.94 -26.46
CA LEU A 62 -9.82 -2.44 -27.12
C LEU A 62 -9.75 -3.92 -27.52
N GLU A 63 -8.68 -4.64 -27.14
CA GLU A 63 -8.72 -6.10 -27.18
C GLU A 63 -9.95 -6.61 -26.41
N SER A 64 -10.60 -7.65 -26.93
CA SER A 64 -11.74 -8.26 -26.25
C SER A 64 -11.34 -8.62 -24.82
N PRO A 65 -12.14 -8.28 -23.79
CA PRO A 65 -11.83 -8.65 -22.41
C PRO A 65 -11.54 -10.15 -22.22
N ALA A 66 -12.09 -11.01 -23.09
CA ALA A 66 -11.78 -12.44 -23.10
C ALA A 66 -10.32 -12.74 -23.53
N ALA A 67 -9.78 -12.00 -24.50
CA ALA A 67 -8.38 -12.14 -24.92
C ALA A 67 -7.42 -11.66 -23.82
N LEU A 68 -7.72 -10.50 -23.23
CA LEU A 68 -6.97 -9.97 -22.08
C LEU A 68 -6.99 -10.94 -20.89
N ARG A 69 -8.12 -11.63 -20.67
CA ARG A 69 -8.24 -12.66 -19.63
C ARG A 69 -7.29 -13.83 -19.84
N VAL A 70 -7.19 -14.35 -21.07
CA VAL A 70 -6.24 -15.42 -21.39
C VAL A 70 -4.81 -14.94 -21.14
N LEU A 71 -4.43 -13.77 -21.66
CA LEU A 71 -3.10 -13.20 -21.45
C LEU A 71 -2.77 -13.00 -19.97
N PHE A 72 -3.73 -12.48 -19.19
CA PHE A 72 -3.57 -12.26 -17.76
C PHE A 72 -3.38 -13.57 -17.00
N GLU A 73 -4.14 -14.61 -17.32
CA GLU A 73 -4.07 -15.91 -16.64
C GLU A 73 -2.80 -16.69 -16.97
N GLU A 74 -2.32 -16.60 -18.20
CA GLU A 74 -1.13 -17.32 -18.69
C GLU A 74 0.18 -16.61 -18.38
N ALA A 75 0.13 -15.35 -17.93
CA ALA A 75 1.31 -14.55 -17.68
C ALA A 75 2.21 -15.15 -16.58
N VAL A 76 3.52 -15.07 -16.83
CA VAL A 76 4.59 -15.56 -15.94
C VAL A 76 5.46 -14.37 -15.53
N PRO A 77 5.80 -14.17 -14.24
CA PRO A 77 5.81 -15.17 -13.16
C PRO A 77 4.48 -15.41 -12.43
N PHE A 78 3.56 -14.46 -12.52
CA PHE A 78 2.20 -14.55 -11.99
C PHE A 78 1.28 -13.68 -12.86
N ARG A 79 -0.03 -13.72 -12.60
CA ARG A 79 -1.03 -13.06 -13.43
C ARG A 79 -0.81 -11.56 -13.53
N HIS A 80 -0.54 -11.08 -14.74
CA HIS A 80 -0.33 -9.68 -15.05
C HIS A 80 -0.60 -9.36 -16.52
N LEU A 81 -0.80 -8.08 -16.82
CA LEU A 81 -0.89 -7.51 -18.16
C LEU A 81 0.08 -6.34 -18.25
N THR A 82 0.70 -6.18 -19.42
CA THR A 82 1.51 -4.99 -19.74
C THR A 82 0.87 -4.30 -20.94
N PHE A 83 0.73 -2.98 -20.85
CA PHE A 83 0.19 -2.14 -21.90
C PHE A 83 1.26 -1.16 -22.34
N GLU A 84 1.56 -1.08 -23.63
CA GLU A 84 2.56 -0.13 -24.15
C GLU A 84 2.00 1.29 -24.25
N GLN A 85 0.70 1.42 -24.52
CA GLN A 85 -0.01 2.68 -24.57
C GLN A 85 -1.27 2.52 -23.73
N PHE A 86 -1.29 3.14 -22.56
CA PHE A 86 -2.42 3.02 -21.63
C PHE A 86 -3.39 4.18 -21.76
N PHE A 87 -2.88 5.40 -21.77
CA PHE A 87 -3.64 6.63 -21.98
C PHE A 87 -3.53 7.14 -23.41
N GLU A 88 -4.47 8.00 -23.76
CA GLU A 88 -4.42 8.73 -25.01
C GLU A 88 -3.31 9.79 -25.02
N PRO A 89 -2.58 9.99 -26.14
CA PRO A 89 -1.35 10.78 -26.16
C PRO A 89 -1.53 12.20 -25.62
N ALA A 90 -2.64 12.86 -25.94
CA ALA A 90 -2.93 14.20 -25.46
C ALA A 90 -3.15 14.27 -23.94
N LEU A 91 -3.70 13.22 -23.33
CA LEU A 91 -3.86 13.13 -21.88
C LEU A 91 -2.52 12.84 -21.22
N LEU A 92 -1.74 11.90 -21.77
CA LEU A 92 -0.39 11.59 -21.29
C LEU A 92 0.51 12.83 -21.22
N GLU A 93 0.53 13.65 -22.27
CA GLU A 93 1.35 14.87 -22.30
C GLU A 93 0.97 15.86 -21.18
N ARG A 94 -0.33 16.00 -20.89
CA ARG A 94 -0.80 16.81 -19.75
C ARG A 94 -0.37 16.21 -18.41
N LEU A 95 -0.46 14.89 -18.25
CA LEU A 95 -0.02 14.21 -17.02
C LEU A 95 1.48 14.38 -16.77
N ILE A 96 2.30 14.29 -17.82
CA ILE A 96 3.75 14.50 -17.71
C ILE A 96 4.06 15.97 -17.38
N ALA A 97 3.38 16.92 -18.03
CA ALA A 97 3.56 18.35 -17.80
C ALA A 97 3.13 18.78 -16.39
N ASP A 98 2.02 18.23 -15.90
CA ASP A 98 1.44 18.57 -14.60
C ASP A 98 1.97 17.67 -13.46
N PHE A 99 2.94 16.79 -13.73
CA PHE A 99 3.49 15.90 -12.70
C PHE A 99 4.02 16.76 -11.53
N PRO A 100 3.61 16.48 -10.28
CA PRO A 100 3.92 17.35 -9.16
C PRO A 100 5.43 17.47 -8.97
N ALA A 101 5.90 18.67 -8.61
CA ALA A 101 7.30 18.84 -8.22
C ALA A 101 7.62 17.98 -6.99
N PHE A 102 8.83 17.44 -6.91
CA PHE A 102 9.26 16.52 -5.84
C PHE A 102 8.94 17.06 -4.45
N GLU A 103 9.14 18.37 -4.24
CA GLU A 103 8.98 19.09 -2.97
C GLU A 103 7.52 19.20 -2.52
N GLN A 104 6.58 19.04 -3.44
CA GLN A 104 5.14 19.13 -3.17
C GLN A 104 4.57 17.80 -2.67
N GLY A 105 5.31 16.70 -2.82
CA GLY A 105 4.94 15.40 -2.26
C GLY A 105 5.53 15.14 -0.88
N SER A 106 5.13 14.02 -0.28
CA SER A 106 5.72 13.52 0.95
C SER A 106 7.04 12.82 0.63
N SER A 107 8.15 13.49 0.94
CA SER A 107 9.51 13.04 0.64
C SER A 107 10.34 12.63 1.85
N ARG A 108 9.74 12.59 3.05
CA ARG A 108 10.45 12.20 4.27
C ARG A 108 10.51 10.69 4.40
N ASN A 109 11.67 10.16 4.79
CA ASN A 109 11.78 8.75 5.18
C ASN A 109 11.10 8.50 6.54
N GLU A 110 11.04 7.23 6.97
CA GLU A 110 10.41 6.83 8.24
C GLU A 110 11.01 7.52 9.47
N MET A 111 12.24 8.05 9.37
CA MET A 111 12.94 8.81 10.41
C MET A 111 12.79 10.33 10.27
N GLY A 112 11.96 10.81 9.33
CA GLY A 112 11.69 12.23 9.13
C GLY A 112 12.78 13.00 8.36
N ALA A 113 13.85 12.35 7.92
CA ALA A 113 14.90 12.96 7.10
C ALA A 113 14.47 13.10 5.63
N ALA A 114 15.08 14.02 4.88
CA ALA A 114 14.86 14.14 3.44
C ALA A 114 15.24 12.83 2.74
N GLY A 115 14.27 12.20 2.08
CA GLY A 115 14.44 10.98 1.30
C GLY A 115 14.51 11.28 -0.19
N GLY A 116 15.04 10.33 -0.96
CA GLY A 116 15.10 10.43 -2.42
C GLY A 116 13.80 9.99 -3.12
N LYS A 117 12.75 9.65 -2.37
CA LYS A 117 11.43 9.26 -2.88
C LYS A 117 10.40 10.28 -2.43
N SER A 118 9.56 10.74 -3.36
CA SER A 118 8.40 11.59 -3.07
C SER A 118 7.12 10.90 -3.55
N HIS A 119 6.02 11.08 -2.82
CA HIS A 119 4.71 10.57 -3.23
C HIS A 119 3.58 11.53 -2.89
N ARG A 120 2.51 11.50 -3.69
CA ARG A 120 1.33 12.34 -3.47
C ARG A 120 0.04 11.55 -3.70
N THR A 121 -0.82 11.51 -2.68
CA THR A 121 -2.04 10.69 -2.63
C THR A 121 -3.31 11.47 -2.99
N ASP A 122 -3.32 12.79 -2.87
CA ASP A 122 -4.42 13.68 -3.29
C ASP A 122 -4.40 13.90 -4.81
N VAL A 123 -4.45 12.80 -5.58
CA VAL A 123 -4.23 12.78 -7.03
C VAL A 123 -5.11 13.79 -7.77
N ALA A 124 -6.42 13.80 -7.51
CA ALA A 124 -7.35 14.71 -8.17
C ALA A 124 -7.07 16.20 -7.92
N ALA A 125 -6.30 16.55 -6.88
CA ALA A 125 -5.94 17.92 -6.54
C ALA A 125 -4.62 18.38 -7.18
N ILE A 126 -3.94 17.52 -7.96
CA ILE A 126 -2.72 17.88 -8.67
C ILE A 126 -3.04 18.84 -9.83
N SER A 127 -3.94 18.43 -10.72
CA SER A 127 -4.37 19.23 -11.87
C SER A 127 -5.69 18.70 -12.45
N PRO A 128 -6.34 19.44 -13.38
CA PRO A 128 -7.51 18.94 -14.10
C PRO A 128 -7.27 17.60 -14.82
N ALA A 129 -6.05 17.36 -15.34
CA ALA A 129 -5.70 16.09 -15.99
C ALA A 129 -5.64 14.93 -14.99
N TYR A 130 -5.15 15.17 -13.77
CA TYR A 130 -5.16 14.14 -12.73
C TYR A 130 -6.56 13.92 -12.13
N ALA A 131 -7.40 14.95 -12.05
CA ALA A 131 -8.82 14.80 -11.70
C ALA A 131 -9.57 13.95 -12.74
N GLU A 132 -9.21 14.11 -14.03
CA GLU A 132 -9.72 13.29 -15.13
C GLU A 132 -9.38 11.80 -14.95
N ILE A 133 -8.14 11.50 -14.53
CA ILE A 133 -7.70 10.13 -14.24
C ILE A 133 -8.36 9.57 -12.98
N ASP A 134 -8.47 10.32 -11.89
CA ASP A 134 -9.20 9.88 -10.69
C ASP A 134 -10.65 9.49 -11.03
N ALA A 135 -11.32 10.30 -11.86
CA ALA A 135 -12.68 10.00 -12.33
C ALA A 135 -12.72 8.74 -13.22
N LEU A 136 -11.75 8.57 -14.13
CA LEU A 136 -11.63 7.37 -14.97
C LEU A 136 -11.43 6.11 -14.13
N MET A 137 -10.51 6.14 -13.16
CA MET A 137 -10.20 5.01 -12.27
C MET A 137 -11.39 4.59 -11.41
N ARG A 138 -12.26 5.54 -11.05
CA ARG A 138 -13.50 5.31 -10.31
C ARG A 138 -14.67 4.82 -11.20
N SER A 139 -14.59 4.97 -12.52
CA SER A 139 -15.72 4.69 -13.41
C SER A 139 -16.15 3.22 -13.37
N SER A 140 -17.46 2.98 -13.39
CA SER A 140 -18.02 1.63 -13.44
C SER A 140 -17.58 0.86 -14.68
N GLU A 141 -17.34 1.59 -15.75
CA GLU A 141 -16.95 1.08 -17.05
C GLU A 141 -15.52 0.55 -17.00
N LEU A 142 -14.56 1.30 -16.40
CA LEU A 142 -13.19 0.80 -16.24
C LEU A 142 -13.18 -0.39 -15.28
N LEU A 143 -13.85 -0.27 -14.14
CA LEU A 143 -13.94 -1.35 -13.16
C LEU A 143 -14.55 -2.61 -13.79
N GLY A 144 -15.58 -2.47 -14.62
CA GLY A 144 -16.18 -3.57 -15.36
C GLY A 144 -15.25 -4.20 -16.40
N LEU A 145 -14.49 -3.37 -17.14
CA LEU A 145 -13.48 -3.85 -18.08
C LEU A 145 -12.35 -4.60 -17.37
N LEU A 146 -11.80 -4.04 -16.29
CA LEU A 146 -10.78 -4.70 -15.47
C LEU A 146 -11.32 -5.98 -14.86
N SER A 147 -12.56 -5.97 -14.36
CA SER A 147 -13.22 -7.16 -13.84
C SER A 147 -13.37 -8.24 -14.91
N ALA A 148 -13.73 -7.90 -16.15
CA ALA A 148 -13.83 -8.87 -17.23
C ALA A 148 -12.46 -9.39 -17.67
N ALA A 149 -11.48 -8.49 -17.85
CA ALA A 149 -10.11 -8.82 -18.27
C ALA A 149 -9.33 -9.61 -17.23
N THR A 150 -9.61 -9.42 -15.94
CA THR A 150 -8.92 -10.15 -14.86
C THR A 150 -9.78 -11.25 -14.27
N GLY A 151 -11.06 -11.34 -14.66
CA GLY A 151 -12.16 -12.12 -14.06
C GLY A 151 -12.23 -12.08 -12.54
N ILE A 152 -11.82 -10.96 -11.95
CA ILE A 152 -12.06 -10.62 -10.55
C ILE A 152 -13.32 -9.74 -10.52
N PRO A 153 -14.47 -10.24 -10.05
CA PRO A 153 -15.71 -9.48 -10.07
C PRO A 153 -15.71 -8.37 -9.01
N ASP A 154 -16.64 -7.43 -9.16
CA ASP A 154 -16.99 -6.42 -8.15
C ASP A 154 -15.80 -5.60 -7.63
N LEU A 155 -14.89 -5.21 -8.53
CA LEU A 155 -13.73 -4.39 -8.19
C LEU A 155 -14.17 -3.03 -7.62
N LEU A 156 -13.49 -2.63 -6.56
CA LEU A 156 -13.63 -1.38 -5.85
C LEU A 156 -12.39 -0.53 -6.09
N TYR A 157 -12.60 0.72 -6.43
CA TYR A 157 -11.56 1.73 -6.48
C TYR A 157 -11.19 2.22 -5.07
N ASP A 158 -9.90 2.48 -4.81
CA ASP A 158 -9.45 3.14 -3.58
C ASP A 158 -9.43 4.67 -3.72
N PRO A 159 -10.39 5.40 -3.11
CA PRO A 159 -10.41 6.86 -3.14
C PRO A 159 -9.38 7.52 -2.21
N ASP A 160 -8.73 6.78 -1.32
CA ASP A 160 -7.75 7.31 -0.36
C ASP A 160 -6.31 7.22 -0.90
N TYR A 161 -6.09 6.45 -1.98
CA TYR A 161 -4.78 6.14 -2.54
C TYR A 161 -3.77 5.66 -1.48
N VAL A 162 -4.20 4.76 -0.59
CA VAL A 162 -3.33 4.28 0.50
C VAL A 162 -2.16 3.50 -0.08
N GLY A 163 -0.96 4.06 0.03
CA GLY A 163 0.26 3.52 -0.58
C GLY A 163 0.33 3.71 -2.11
N GLY A 164 -0.70 4.28 -2.73
CA GLY A 164 -0.80 4.56 -4.16
C GLY A 164 -0.41 6.01 -4.48
N GLY A 165 -1.02 6.56 -5.52
CA GLY A 165 -0.84 7.95 -5.95
C GLY A 165 0.35 8.14 -6.88
N THR A 166 0.84 9.37 -7.00
CA THR A 166 2.07 9.65 -7.77
C THR A 166 3.29 9.27 -6.95
N HIS A 167 4.30 8.68 -7.59
CA HIS A 167 5.56 8.28 -6.99
C HIS A 167 6.70 8.81 -7.86
N GLU A 168 7.65 9.51 -7.25
CA GLU A 168 8.88 9.99 -7.88
C GLU A 168 10.08 9.47 -7.11
N ASN A 169 11.02 8.83 -7.81
CA ASN A 169 12.22 8.26 -7.22
C ASN A 169 13.45 8.85 -7.91
N LEU A 170 14.30 9.52 -7.13
CA LEU A 170 15.57 10.09 -7.60
C LEU A 170 16.65 9.01 -7.75
N SER A 171 17.76 9.40 -8.38
CA SER A 171 18.97 8.55 -8.47
C SER A 171 19.39 8.07 -7.07
N GLY A 172 19.77 6.80 -6.97
CA GLY A 172 20.08 6.09 -5.74
C GLY A 172 18.88 5.44 -5.03
N GLN A 173 17.63 5.75 -5.41
CA GLN A 173 16.46 5.08 -4.83
C GLN A 173 16.23 3.71 -5.44
N ASP A 174 15.78 2.79 -4.60
CA ASP A 174 15.42 1.44 -4.97
C ASP A 174 14.20 0.95 -4.16
N LEU A 175 13.66 -0.20 -4.57
CA LEU A 175 12.65 -0.90 -3.79
C LEU A 175 12.96 -2.39 -3.84
N ASP A 176 13.24 -2.98 -2.68
CA ASP A 176 13.48 -4.41 -2.57
C ASP A 176 12.26 -5.22 -3.02
N PRO A 177 12.45 -6.44 -3.56
CA PRO A 177 11.33 -7.32 -3.87
C PRO A 177 10.41 -7.46 -2.66
N HIS A 178 9.12 -7.22 -2.87
CA HIS A 178 8.13 -7.24 -1.80
C HIS A 178 6.78 -7.79 -2.26
N ILE A 179 5.99 -8.18 -1.27
CA ILE A 179 4.56 -8.41 -1.40
C ILE A 179 3.87 -7.27 -0.65
N ASP A 180 2.94 -6.62 -1.32
CA ASP A 180 2.15 -5.55 -0.76
C ASP A 180 1.21 -6.00 0.36
N PHE A 181 0.85 -5.09 1.27
CA PHE A 181 -0.18 -5.34 2.26
C PHE A 181 -1.51 -5.79 1.60
N ASN A 182 -2.18 -6.76 2.21
CA ASN A 182 -3.31 -7.46 1.56
C ASN A 182 -4.70 -6.89 1.89
N PHE A 183 -4.83 -6.02 2.90
CA PHE A 183 -6.09 -5.35 3.25
C PHE A 183 -5.99 -3.84 3.22
N HIS A 184 -7.04 -3.16 2.75
CA HIS A 184 -7.18 -1.72 2.93
C HIS A 184 -7.23 -1.39 4.43
N PRO A 185 -6.30 -0.59 4.99
CA PRO A 185 -6.08 -0.53 6.44
C PRO A 185 -7.27 0.02 7.23
N THR A 186 -8.05 0.93 6.64
CA THR A 186 -9.22 1.54 7.30
C THR A 186 -10.56 0.90 6.92
N ARG A 187 -10.61 0.11 5.83
CA ARG A 187 -11.86 -0.39 5.24
C ARG A 187 -12.00 -1.91 5.30
N GLY A 188 -10.90 -2.62 5.52
CA GLY A 188 -10.88 -4.09 5.56
C GLY A 188 -11.17 -4.75 4.22
N TRP A 189 -11.11 -4.02 3.10
CA TRP A 189 -11.30 -4.59 1.77
C TRP A 189 -10.06 -5.39 1.35
N HIS A 190 -10.26 -6.47 0.61
CA HIS A 190 -9.17 -7.30 0.08
C HIS A 190 -8.53 -6.60 -1.11
N ARG A 191 -7.21 -6.37 -1.07
CA ARG A 191 -6.47 -5.87 -2.23
C ARG A 191 -6.43 -6.96 -3.30
N ARG A 192 -6.77 -6.59 -4.54
CA ARG A 192 -6.90 -7.53 -5.67
C ARG A 192 -5.95 -7.22 -6.81
N LEU A 193 -5.83 -5.95 -7.18
CA LEU A 193 -5.03 -5.53 -8.34
C LEU A 193 -4.21 -4.30 -8.03
N ASN A 194 -3.02 -4.26 -8.61
CA ASN A 194 -2.19 -3.07 -8.72
C ASN A 194 -2.09 -2.66 -10.18
N LEU A 195 -2.35 -1.38 -10.44
CA LEU A 195 -2.06 -0.73 -11.71
C LEU A 195 -0.94 0.29 -11.49
N ILE A 196 0.14 0.17 -12.26
CA ILE A 196 1.25 1.12 -12.27
C ILE A 196 1.37 1.67 -13.69
N VAL A 197 1.25 2.99 -13.85
CA VAL A 197 1.46 3.68 -15.13
C VAL A 197 2.72 4.53 -15.04
N PHE A 198 3.63 4.37 -15.99
CA PHE A 198 4.89 5.09 -16.04
C PHE A 198 4.78 6.38 -16.86
N LEU A 199 5.48 7.43 -16.42
CA LEU A 199 5.37 8.79 -16.96
C LEU A 199 6.73 9.38 -17.37
N ASN A 200 7.71 8.52 -17.67
CA ASN A 200 9.08 8.94 -17.99
C ASN A 200 9.27 9.02 -19.51
N ARG A 201 9.42 10.22 -20.06
CA ARG A 201 9.51 10.46 -21.52
C ARG A 201 10.52 9.53 -22.20
N GLU A 202 11.68 9.37 -21.58
CA GLU A 202 12.74 8.49 -22.04
C GLU A 202 13.24 7.66 -20.85
N TRP A 203 13.64 6.43 -21.13
CA TRP A 203 14.28 5.57 -20.14
C TRP A 203 15.20 4.56 -20.81
N GLU A 204 16.46 4.58 -20.39
CA GLU A 204 17.46 3.58 -20.75
C GLU A 204 17.48 2.47 -19.70
N GLU A 205 17.61 1.23 -20.14
CA GLU A 205 17.67 0.07 -19.24
C GLU A 205 18.89 0.13 -18.30
N SER A 206 20.01 0.70 -18.79
CA SER A 206 21.26 0.91 -18.04
C SER A 206 21.07 1.78 -16.79
N TRP A 207 20.03 2.63 -16.76
CA TRP A 207 19.72 3.50 -15.62
C TRP A 207 19.03 2.76 -14.47
N GLY A 208 18.80 1.45 -14.57
CA GLY A 208 18.06 0.71 -13.54
C GLY A 208 16.61 1.18 -13.44
N GLY A 209 16.01 1.11 -12.24
CA GLY A 209 14.61 1.51 -12.04
C GLY A 209 13.56 0.68 -12.77
N VAL A 210 13.98 -0.37 -13.49
CA VAL A 210 13.11 -1.32 -14.19
C VAL A 210 12.26 -2.06 -13.17
N LEU A 211 10.95 -2.12 -13.41
CA LEU A 211 10.06 -2.93 -12.57
C LEU A 211 10.36 -4.40 -12.82
N GLU A 212 10.66 -5.13 -11.77
CA GLU A 212 10.90 -6.57 -11.76
C GLU A 212 9.68 -7.23 -11.11
N LEU A 213 9.05 -8.18 -11.80
CA LEU A 213 8.06 -9.11 -11.24
C LEU A 213 8.77 -10.44 -11.07
N HIS A 214 8.71 -11.03 -9.88
CA HIS A 214 9.46 -12.23 -9.50
C HIS A 214 8.52 -13.39 -9.20
N SER A 215 8.93 -14.62 -9.53
CA SER A 215 8.18 -15.80 -9.09
C SER A 215 8.49 -16.16 -7.65
N ASP A 216 9.77 -16.11 -7.26
CA ASP A 216 10.19 -16.32 -5.87
C ASP A 216 11.61 -15.76 -5.66
N PRO A 217 11.75 -14.49 -5.24
CA PRO A 217 13.04 -13.87 -5.00
C PRO A 217 13.78 -14.48 -3.79
N ARG A 218 13.17 -15.46 -3.11
CA ARG A 218 13.80 -16.17 -1.99
C ARG A 218 14.75 -17.27 -2.45
N VAL A 219 14.56 -17.78 -3.66
CA VAL A 219 15.36 -18.87 -4.27
C VAL A 219 15.86 -18.38 -5.63
N PRO A 220 16.94 -17.55 -5.65
CA PRO A 220 17.39 -16.87 -6.86
C PRO A 220 17.62 -17.79 -8.06
N GLU A 221 18.06 -19.03 -7.82
CA GLU A 221 18.35 -20.02 -8.86
C GLU A 221 17.09 -20.52 -9.60
N ARG A 222 15.90 -20.29 -9.03
CA ARG A 222 14.61 -20.67 -9.60
C ARG A 222 13.72 -19.47 -9.89
N ASP A 223 14.21 -18.26 -9.65
CA ASP A 223 13.43 -17.05 -9.76
C ASP A 223 13.28 -16.63 -11.22
N ARG A 224 12.05 -16.68 -11.73
CA ARG A 224 11.70 -16.16 -13.05
C ARG A 224 11.31 -14.69 -12.89
N VAL A 225 12.00 -13.83 -13.63
CA VAL A 225 11.83 -12.39 -13.53
C VAL A 225 11.29 -11.82 -14.84
N ALA A 226 10.08 -11.27 -14.81
CA ALA A 226 9.58 -10.41 -15.88
C ALA A 226 10.00 -8.96 -15.62
N ARG A 227 10.43 -8.25 -16.66
CA ARG A 227 10.98 -6.89 -16.56
C ARG A 227 10.17 -5.92 -17.37
N VAL A 228 9.80 -4.79 -16.77
CA VAL A 228 9.07 -3.71 -17.45
C VAL A 228 9.81 -2.40 -17.30
N LEU A 229 10.37 -1.90 -18.41
CA LEU A 229 11.01 -0.59 -18.44
C LEU A 229 9.98 0.51 -18.15
N PRO A 230 10.30 1.50 -17.31
CA PRO A 230 9.36 2.52 -16.87
C PRO A 230 9.20 3.64 -17.91
N ARG A 231 8.89 3.32 -19.17
CA ARG A 231 8.69 4.32 -20.24
C ARG A 231 7.31 4.96 -20.19
N ALA A 232 7.20 6.20 -20.62
CA ALA A 232 5.94 6.94 -20.66
C ALA A 232 4.84 6.14 -21.35
N ASN A 233 3.65 6.20 -20.77
CA ASN A 233 2.43 5.50 -21.18
C ASN A 233 2.41 3.99 -21.04
N ARG A 234 3.55 3.38 -20.65
CA ARG A 234 3.56 1.97 -20.33
C ARG A 234 2.86 1.75 -18.99
N ALA A 235 1.95 0.79 -18.95
CA ALA A 235 1.27 0.39 -17.73
C ALA A 235 1.43 -1.10 -17.45
N VAL A 236 1.42 -1.47 -16.18
CA VAL A 236 1.40 -2.85 -15.72
C VAL A 236 0.24 -3.02 -14.75
N LEU A 237 -0.64 -3.97 -15.04
CA LEU A 237 -1.73 -4.39 -14.16
C LEU A 237 -1.43 -5.80 -13.67
N PHE A 238 -1.43 -6.05 -12.37
CA PHE A 238 -1.15 -7.39 -11.85
C PHE A 238 -1.99 -7.78 -10.64
N GLU A 239 -2.22 -9.09 -10.48
CA GLU A 239 -2.93 -9.65 -9.32
C GLU A 239 -2.07 -9.57 -8.05
N THR A 240 -2.69 -9.12 -6.96
CA THR A 240 -2.05 -9.10 -5.64
C THR A 240 -2.37 -10.39 -4.87
N THR A 241 -1.33 -11.17 -4.62
CA THR A 241 -1.34 -12.45 -3.88
C THR A 241 -0.09 -12.58 -3.03
N GLU A 242 -0.03 -13.60 -2.18
CA GLU A 242 1.19 -13.96 -1.41
C GLU A 242 2.36 -14.47 -2.27
N GLY A 243 2.19 -14.51 -3.60
CA GLY A 243 3.25 -14.81 -4.57
C GLY A 243 3.56 -13.66 -5.53
N SER A 244 2.89 -12.51 -5.40
CA SER A 244 3.03 -11.36 -6.32
C SER A 244 4.25 -10.49 -6.01
N TRP A 245 5.44 -11.10 -5.99
CA TRP A 245 6.69 -10.41 -5.67
C TRP A 245 7.05 -9.40 -6.74
N HIS A 246 7.33 -8.16 -6.33
CA HIS A 246 7.77 -7.13 -7.27
C HIS A 246 8.69 -6.10 -6.61
N GLY A 247 9.50 -5.41 -7.41
CA GLY A 247 10.46 -4.42 -6.93
C GLY A 247 11.17 -3.71 -8.08
N PHE A 248 12.17 -2.89 -7.78
CA PHE A 248 13.03 -2.33 -8.81
C PHE A 248 14.43 -2.02 -8.27
N ARG A 249 15.45 -2.23 -9.11
CA ARG A 249 16.85 -1.93 -8.80
C ARG A 249 17.11 -0.43 -8.76
N ALA A 250 18.19 -0.04 -8.08
CA ALA A 250 18.58 1.35 -7.89
C ALA A 250 18.53 2.16 -9.20
N VAL A 251 17.88 3.32 -9.13
CA VAL A 251 17.86 4.30 -10.22
C VAL A 251 19.24 4.92 -10.34
N ARG A 252 19.77 5.01 -11.55
CA ARG A 252 21.07 5.60 -11.93
C ARG A 252 20.90 6.53 -13.12
N ALA A 253 19.82 7.31 -13.10
CA ALA A 253 19.51 8.26 -14.16
C ALA A 253 20.41 9.52 -14.07
N PRO A 254 20.63 10.23 -15.19
CA PRO A 254 21.32 11.50 -15.22
C PRO A 254 20.67 12.57 -14.32
N ALA A 255 21.43 13.63 -13.99
CA ALA A 255 20.92 14.75 -13.22
C ALA A 255 19.69 15.38 -13.89
N GLY A 256 18.65 15.66 -13.09
CA GLY A 256 17.39 16.21 -13.59
C GLY A 256 16.39 15.17 -14.11
N VAL A 257 16.79 13.89 -14.19
CA VAL A 257 15.90 12.78 -14.57
C VAL A 257 15.55 11.95 -13.34
N SER A 258 14.26 11.65 -13.16
CA SER A 258 13.74 10.86 -12.04
C SER A 258 12.76 9.80 -12.55
N ARG A 259 12.58 8.72 -11.79
CA ARG A 259 11.62 7.64 -12.10
C ARG A 259 10.25 8.01 -11.54
N ARG A 260 9.32 8.34 -12.43
CA ARG A 260 7.93 8.76 -12.17
C ARG A 260 6.91 7.69 -12.55
N SER A 261 5.93 7.50 -11.68
CA SER A 261 4.79 6.62 -11.93
C SER A 261 3.53 7.07 -11.19
N LEU A 262 2.38 6.65 -11.68
CA LEU A 262 1.08 6.69 -10.99
C LEU A 262 0.69 5.26 -10.59
N ALA A 263 0.41 5.03 -9.30
CA ALA A 263 -0.03 3.75 -8.77
C ALA A 263 -1.48 3.82 -8.30
N VAL A 264 -2.31 2.89 -8.74
CA VAL A 264 -3.74 2.77 -8.40
C VAL A 264 -4.04 1.35 -7.98
N TYR A 265 -4.76 1.17 -6.88
CA TYR A 265 -5.07 -0.14 -6.32
C TYR A 265 -6.56 -0.41 -6.33
N PHE A 266 -6.92 -1.66 -6.63
CA PHE A 266 -8.30 -2.11 -6.67
C PHE A 266 -8.53 -3.23 -5.68
N TYR A 267 -9.73 -3.24 -5.11
CA TYR A 267 -10.09 -4.07 -3.97
C TYR A 267 -11.39 -4.83 -4.23
N THR A 268 -11.73 -5.79 -3.38
CA THR A 268 -13.08 -6.37 -3.29
C THR A 268 -13.51 -6.42 -1.83
N HIS A 269 -14.83 -6.45 -1.59
CA HIS A 269 -15.36 -6.65 -0.24
C HIS A 269 -15.03 -8.05 0.29
N GLU A 270 -15.12 -9.05 -0.57
CA GLU A 270 -14.90 -10.46 -0.25
C GLU A 270 -13.87 -11.05 -1.21
N ARG A 271 -13.21 -12.11 -0.76
CA ARG A 271 -12.26 -12.90 -1.55
C ARG A 271 -12.54 -14.38 -1.27
N PRO A 272 -12.51 -15.27 -2.29
CA PRO A 272 -12.67 -16.71 -2.06
C PRO A 272 -11.72 -17.19 -0.97
N ARG A 273 -12.21 -18.03 -0.06
CA ARG A 273 -11.48 -18.41 1.16
C ARG A 273 -10.13 -19.03 0.82
N GLU A 274 -10.07 -19.80 -0.26
CA GLU A 274 -8.89 -20.49 -0.79
C GLU A 274 -7.82 -19.51 -1.29
N GLU A 275 -8.20 -18.28 -1.62
CA GLU A 275 -7.30 -17.21 -2.04
C GLU A 275 -7.00 -16.21 -0.90
N THR A 276 -7.52 -16.43 0.31
CA THR A 276 -7.25 -15.54 1.45
C THR A 276 -5.97 -15.91 2.19
N ALA A 277 -5.29 -14.90 2.71
CA ALA A 277 -4.17 -15.03 3.62
C ALA A 277 -4.42 -14.22 4.90
N PRO A 278 -3.72 -14.52 6.01
CA PRO A 278 -3.76 -13.68 7.20
C PRO A 278 -3.42 -12.23 6.86
N SER A 279 -4.03 -11.28 7.58
CA SER A 279 -3.71 -9.86 7.39
C SER A 279 -2.24 -9.59 7.66
N HIS A 280 -1.58 -8.87 6.75
CA HIS A 280 -0.19 -8.48 6.90
C HIS A 280 0.09 -7.10 6.29
N SER A 281 1.14 -6.45 6.81
CA SER A 281 1.77 -5.28 6.18
C SER A 281 2.68 -5.72 5.03
N THR A 282 3.20 -4.78 4.24
CA THR A 282 4.15 -5.10 3.16
C THR A 282 5.31 -5.96 3.67
N VAL A 283 5.55 -7.07 2.97
CA VAL A 283 6.59 -8.04 3.29
C VAL A 283 7.75 -7.83 2.32
N TYR A 284 8.91 -7.45 2.84
CA TYR A 284 10.11 -7.22 2.04
C TYR A 284 11.05 -8.43 2.07
N ARG A 285 11.67 -8.71 0.93
CA ARG A 285 12.79 -9.65 0.80
C ARG A 285 14.05 -8.87 0.49
N GLN A 286 14.98 -8.86 1.43
CA GLN A 286 16.28 -8.22 1.25
C GLN A 286 17.04 -8.94 0.14
N ARG A 287 17.71 -8.16 -0.70
CA ARG A 287 18.46 -8.67 -1.84
C ARG A 287 19.60 -9.60 -1.41
N GLY A 288 19.89 -10.55 -2.27
CA GLY A 288 21.07 -11.39 -2.20
C GLY A 288 22.33 -10.65 -2.68
N LEU A 289 23.43 -11.39 -2.74
CA LEU A 289 24.65 -10.88 -3.34
C LEU A 289 24.44 -10.60 -4.84
N PRO A 290 25.12 -9.61 -5.41
CA PRO A 290 25.12 -9.38 -6.85
C PRO A 290 25.65 -10.60 -7.61
N GLU A 291 25.05 -10.90 -8.78
CA GLU A 291 25.40 -12.08 -9.60
C GLU A 291 26.87 -12.12 -10.03
N ARG A 292 27.54 -10.96 -10.11
CA ARG A 292 28.97 -10.86 -10.43
C ARG A 292 29.89 -11.44 -9.35
N LEU A 293 29.41 -11.54 -8.10
CA LEU A 293 30.19 -12.09 -6.98
C LEU A 293 30.11 -13.62 -7.01
N THR A 294 31.11 -14.24 -7.65
CA THR A 294 31.20 -15.70 -7.83
C THR A 294 32.51 -16.25 -7.25
N PRO A 295 32.64 -17.57 -7.01
CA PRO A 295 33.90 -18.17 -6.54
C PRO A 295 35.08 -17.78 -7.44
N GLY A 296 36.15 -17.27 -6.84
CA GLY A 296 37.33 -16.77 -7.55
C GLY A 296 37.30 -15.28 -7.90
N HIS A 297 36.17 -14.60 -7.73
CA HIS A 297 36.08 -13.14 -7.90
C HIS A 297 36.89 -12.42 -6.81
N THR A 298 37.80 -11.52 -7.22
CA THR A 298 38.53 -10.65 -6.30
C THR A 298 37.70 -9.39 -6.07
N LEU A 299 37.27 -9.15 -4.82
CA LEU A 299 36.43 -8.00 -4.49
C LEU A 299 37.13 -6.68 -4.82
N THR A 300 36.43 -5.84 -5.57
CA THR A 300 36.77 -4.42 -5.72
C THR A 300 36.31 -3.62 -4.49
N ALA A 301 36.74 -2.36 -4.39
CA ALA A 301 36.24 -1.46 -3.34
C ALA A 301 34.71 -1.27 -3.43
N ASP A 302 34.17 -1.18 -4.64
CA ASP A 302 32.74 -1.04 -4.88
C ASP A 302 31.98 -2.32 -4.50
N ASP A 303 32.55 -3.50 -4.76
CA ASP A 303 31.97 -4.77 -4.31
C ASP A 303 31.90 -4.83 -2.78
N LEU A 304 32.97 -4.45 -2.10
CA LEU A 304 33.01 -4.43 -0.64
C LEU A 304 31.96 -3.46 -0.08
N ALA A 305 31.86 -2.26 -0.65
CA ALA A 305 30.87 -1.27 -0.24
C ALA A 305 29.42 -1.76 -0.46
N GLU A 306 29.13 -2.39 -1.60
CA GLU A 306 27.80 -2.95 -1.86
C GLU A 306 27.46 -4.10 -0.91
N VAL A 307 28.40 -5.01 -0.63
CA VAL A 307 28.19 -6.09 0.33
C VAL A 307 27.93 -5.55 1.73
N GLN A 308 28.71 -4.57 2.19
CA GLN A 308 28.49 -3.92 3.48
C GLN A 308 27.11 -3.24 3.55
N ALA A 309 26.68 -2.56 2.50
CA ALA A 309 25.36 -1.95 2.43
C ALA A 309 24.23 -2.98 2.48
N LEU A 310 24.38 -4.13 1.79
CA LEU A 310 23.41 -5.23 1.82
C LEU A 310 23.30 -5.86 3.21
N LEU A 311 24.44 -6.05 3.91
CA LEU A 311 24.47 -6.55 5.28
C LEU A 311 23.81 -5.57 6.25
N ALA A 312 24.20 -4.30 6.21
CA ALA A 312 23.61 -3.27 7.07
C ALA A 312 22.09 -3.14 6.88
N ARG A 313 21.60 -3.22 5.64
CA ARG A 313 20.17 -3.23 5.34
C ARG A 313 19.47 -4.45 5.94
N ARG A 314 20.10 -5.63 5.87
CA ARG A 314 19.56 -6.87 6.43
C ARG A 314 19.49 -6.82 7.95
N ASP A 315 20.54 -6.33 8.59
CA ASP A 315 20.61 -6.19 10.05
C ASP A 315 19.54 -5.20 10.54
N ALA A 316 19.38 -4.05 9.88
CA ALA A 316 18.32 -3.09 10.19
C ALA A 316 16.91 -3.70 10.06
N GLN A 317 16.67 -4.55 9.04
CA GLN A 317 15.39 -5.26 8.93
C GLN A 317 15.19 -6.25 10.09
N ILE A 318 16.23 -7.00 10.46
CA ILE A 318 16.16 -7.97 11.56
C ILE A 318 15.82 -7.26 12.87
N GLU A 319 16.49 -6.14 13.16
CA GLU A 319 16.20 -5.30 14.32
C GLU A 319 14.74 -4.81 14.31
N PHE A 320 14.27 -4.27 13.17
CA PHE A 320 12.88 -3.85 13.02
C PHE A 320 11.89 -4.98 13.31
N LEU A 321 12.16 -6.19 12.82
CA LEU A 321 11.29 -7.36 13.04
C LEU A 321 11.29 -7.81 14.50
N TYR A 322 12.44 -7.81 15.18
CA TYR A 322 12.51 -8.10 16.62
C TYR A 322 11.77 -7.06 17.45
N ASP A 323 11.90 -5.78 17.12
CA ASP A 323 11.20 -4.73 17.84
C ASP A 323 9.69 -4.79 17.59
N ARG A 324 9.27 -5.16 16.37
CA ARG A 324 7.86 -5.43 16.07
C ARG A 324 7.33 -6.60 16.88
N GLU A 325 8.08 -7.69 16.98
CA GLU A 325 7.71 -8.88 17.76
C GLU A 325 7.57 -8.56 19.25
N LYS A 326 8.53 -7.86 19.85
CA LYS A 326 8.45 -7.39 21.25
C LYS A 326 7.23 -6.51 21.51
N ARG A 327 6.90 -5.60 20.58
CA ARG A 327 5.69 -4.75 20.68
C ARG A 327 4.42 -5.60 20.64
N MET A 328 4.32 -6.52 19.68
CA MET A 328 3.15 -7.41 19.58
C MET A 328 2.98 -8.28 20.82
N GLN A 329 4.07 -8.78 21.41
CA GLN A 329 4.03 -9.52 22.66
C GLN A 329 3.54 -8.65 23.82
N SER A 330 4.03 -7.41 23.91
CA SER A 330 3.60 -6.44 24.92
C SER A 330 2.11 -6.09 24.80
N ASP A 331 1.63 -5.85 23.58
CA ASP A 331 0.23 -5.57 23.29
C ASP A 331 -0.67 -6.77 23.62
N PHE A 332 -0.20 -7.98 23.29
CA PHE A 332 -0.90 -9.22 23.62
C PHE A 332 -1.01 -9.43 25.14
N ASP A 333 0.08 -9.21 25.89
CA ASP A 333 0.07 -9.30 27.35
C ASP A 333 -0.84 -8.23 27.97
N ALA A 334 -0.83 -7.01 27.46
CA ALA A 334 -1.74 -5.94 27.88
C ALA A 334 -3.21 -6.32 27.61
N ALA A 335 -3.52 -6.87 26.43
CA ALA A 335 -4.86 -7.33 26.08
C ALA A 335 -5.30 -8.51 26.98
N ARG A 336 -4.41 -9.47 27.24
CA ARG A 336 -4.68 -10.60 28.15
C ARG A 336 -5.00 -10.11 29.55
N LEU A 337 -4.19 -9.20 30.10
CA LEU A 337 -4.43 -8.60 31.41
C LEU A 337 -5.74 -7.80 31.45
N ALA A 338 -6.07 -7.06 30.40
CA ALA A 338 -7.34 -6.34 30.29
C ALA A 338 -8.55 -7.31 30.30
N VAL A 339 -8.46 -8.42 29.58
CA VAL A 339 -9.51 -9.47 29.59
C VAL A 339 -9.62 -10.12 30.97
N GLU A 340 -8.51 -10.54 31.58
CA GLU A 340 -8.50 -11.20 32.90
C GLU A 340 -8.99 -10.28 34.04
N SER A 341 -8.71 -8.99 33.93
CA SER A 341 -9.16 -7.98 34.88
C SER A 341 -10.60 -7.53 34.66
N SER A 342 -11.21 -7.84 33.51
CA SER A 342 -12.58 -7.44 33.21
C SER A 342 -13.61 -8.09 34.14
N LEU A 343 -14.61 -7.30 34.54
CA LEU A 343 -15.71 -7.75 35.40
C LEU A 343 -16.44 -8.95 34.80
N SER A 344 -16.72 -8.90 33.49
CA SER A 344 -17.40 -9.97 32.75
C SER A 344 -16.62 -11.29 32.80
N PHE A 345 -15.29 -11.25 32.61
CA PHE A 345 -14.46 -12.44 32.71
C PHE A 345 -14.41 -12.99 34.14
N ARG A 346 -14.27 -12.12 35.15
CA ARG A 346 -14.28 -12.52 36.56
C ARG A 346 -15.61 -13.15 36.98
N LEU A 347 -16.74 -12.53 36.63
CA LEU A 347 -18.09 -13.06 36.86
C LEU A 347 -18.30 -14.40 36.14
N GLY A 348 -17.89 -14.50 34.88
CA GLY A 348 -17.95 -15.75 34.12
C GLY A 348 -17.13 -16.87 34.76
N ARG A 349 -15.94 -16.56 35.29
CA ARG A 349 -15.08 -17.53 35.99
C ARG A 349 -15.71 -18.02 37.30
N VAL A 350 -16.37 -17.13 38.05
CA VAL A 350 -17.10 -17.49 39.28
C VAL A 350 -18.31 -18.38 38.96
N LEU A 351 -19.09 -18.03 37.94
CA LEU A 351 -20.30 -18.77 37.57
C LEU A 351 -20.00 -20.14 36.94
N THR A 352 -18.90 -20.27 36.20
CA THR A 352 -18.52 -21.53 35.51
C THR A 352 -17.54 -22.41 36.31
N GLY A 353 -16.92 -21.87 37.37
CA GLY A 353 -16.00 -22.59 38.24
C GLY A 353 -16.58 -23.87 38.86
N PRO A 354 -17.79 -23.85 39.46
CA PRO A 354 -18.43 -25.03 40.02
C PRO A 354 -18.71 -26.11 38.97
N LEU A 355 -19.15 -25.72 37.77
CA LEU A 355 -19.43 -26.63 36.66
C LEU A 355 -18.16 -27.30 36.12
N ARG A 356 -17.02 -26.59 36.10
CA ARG A 356 -15.72 -27.18 35.73
C ARG A 356 -15.20 -28.15 36.79
N ALA A 357 -15.36 -27.83 38.07
CA ALA A 357 -14.97 -28.72 39.16
C ALA A 357 -15.78 -30.03 39.16
N LEU A 358 -17.09 -29.94 38.92
CA LEU A 358 -17.97 -31.10 38.74
C LEU A 358 -17.60 -31.95 37.52
N ARG A 359 -17.26 -31.33 36.39
CA ARG A 359 -16.82 -32.05 35.19
C ARG A 359 -15.50 -32.81 35.41
N GLY A 360 -14.55 -32.22 36.12
CA GLY A 360 -13.28 -32.88 36.47
C GLY A 360 -13.41 -34.03 37.47
N LEU A 361 -14.52 -34.11 38.21
CA LEU A 361 -14.85 -35.24 39.09
C LEU A 361 -15.57 -36.38 38.36
N LEU A 362 -16.23 -36.07 37.23
CA LEU A 362 -16.99 -37.01 36.41
C LEU A 362 -16.18 -37.62 35.26
N GLU A 363 -15.00 -37.06 34.95
CA GLU A 363 -14.06 -37.67 34.02
C GLU A 363 -13.26 -38.79 34.72
N PRO A 364 -13.31 -40.05 34.22
CA PRO A 364 -12.54 -41.14 34.81
C PRO A 364 -11.05 -40.85 34.64
N ARG A 365 -10.33 -40.84 35.77
CA ARG A 365 -8.85 -40.79 35.77
C ARG A 365 -8.35 -42.03 35.02
N ARG A 366 -7.78 -41.82 33.83
CA ARG A 366 -7.02 -42.86 33.12
C ARG A 366 -5.61 -42.96 33.67
#